data_AF-A0A445MIM0-F1
#
_entry.id   AF-A0A445MIM0-F1
#
_cell.length_a   1.000
_cell.length_b   1.000
_cell.length_c   1.000
_cell.angle_alpha   90.00
_cell.angle_beta   90.00
_cell.angle_gamma   90.00
#
_symmetry.space_group_name_H-M   'P 1'
#
loop_
_entity.id
_entity.type
_entity.pdbx_description
1 polymer ?
#
loop_
_entity_poly.entity_id
_entity_poly.type
_entity_poly.pdbx_seq_one_letter_code
_entity_poly.pdbx_strand_id
1 'polypeptide(L)'
;MIVEHYNFTHLSAGDLLRAEIKSGSRNGVMIQKMMNEGKIVPPEVTIKLLQRAMLDSANDKFLIDGFPRDEENRAAFENITKIEPEFVLYLDCPEDELERRILSRNQGRADDNIETMRKRFRVFKESSLPVIKHYNLKGKVRKVDAAKPVDEVFEDVKVIFVPLIAEANYLSNPSTRTLRGHEYMVFYMNRSCGAARRTIVYAFWKVYVVLLALWNIMFW
;
A
#
# COMPACT_ATOMS: atom_id res chain seq x y z
N MET A 1 -0.86 -0.17 -14.95
CA MET A 1 0.43 0.58 -15.01
C MET A 1 1.47 0.08 -13.99
N ILE A 2 1.47 0.50 -12.71
CA ILE A 2 2.51 0.10 -11.73
C ILE A 2 2.55 -1.43 -11.51
N VAL A 3 1.39 -2.03 -11.24
CA VAL A 3 1.21 -3.47 -11.00
C VAL A 3 1.83 -4.32 -12.12
N GLU A 4 1.42 -4.04 -13.35
CA GLU A 4 1.84 -4.79 -14.54
C GLU A 4 3.31 -4.57 -14.84
N HIS A 5 3.81 -3.33 -14.67
CA HIS A 5 5.17 -2.97 -15.05
C HIS A 5 6.23 -3.49 -14.07
N TYR A 6 5.88 -3.62 -12.78
CA TYR A 6 6.84 -3.99 -11.73
C TYR A 6 6.51 -5.30 -10.99
N ASN A 7 5.49 -6.01 -11.43
CA ASN A 7 5.00 -7.25 -10.83
C ASN A 7 4.68 -7.07 -9.33
N PHE A 8 3.80 -6.11 -9.03
CA PHE A 8 3.26 -5.89 -7.68
C PHE A 8 1.84 -6.47 -7.59
N THR A 9 1.43 -6.93 -6.42
CA THR A 9 0.01 -7.20 -6.13
C THR A 9 -0.65 -5.93 -5.60
N HIS A 10 -1.71 -5.46 -6.26
CA HIS A 10 -2.48 -4.31 -5.78
C HIS A 10 -3.54 -4.74 -4.77
N LEU A 11 -3.53 -4.10 -3.61
CA LEU A 11 -4.45 -4.32 -2.51
C LEU A 11 -5.16 -3.01 -2.16
N SER A 12 -6.43 -2.89 -2.56
CA SER A 12 -7.27 -1.74 -2.21
C SER A 12 -8.07 -2.06 -0.95
N ALA A 13 -7.87 -1.26 0.11
CA ALA A 13 -8.58 -1.46 1.38
C ALA A 13 -10.11 -1.35 1.21
N GLY A 14 -10.56 -0.42 0.35
CA GLY A 14 -11.98 -0.27 0.05
C GLY A 14 -12.57 -1.48 -0.67
N ASP A 15 -11.84 -2.08 -1.62
CA ASP A 15 -12.29 -3.28 -2.33
C ASP A 15 -12.32 -4.50 -1.41
N LEU A 16 -11.33 -4.65 -0.53
CA LEU A 16 -11.31 -5.72 0.46
C LEU A 16 -12.52 -5.63 1.41
N LEU A 17 -12.85 -4.44 1.90
CA LEU A 17 -14.04 -4.22 2.72
C LEU A 17 -15.34 -4.55 1.96
N ARG A 18 -15.48 -4.08 0.71
CA ARG A 18 -16.65 -4.39 -0.14
C ARG A 18 -16.78 -5.88 -0.45
N ALA A 19 -15.67 -6.57 -0.70
CA ALA A 19 -15.65 -8.01 -0.93
C ALA A 19 -16.07 -8.79 0.32
N GLU A 20 -15.57 -8.39 1.50
CA GLU A 20 -15.94 -9.00 2.78
C GLU A 20 -17.44 -8.81 3.06
N ILE A 21 -17.99 -7.61 2.81
CA ILE A 21 -19.44 -7.35 2.88
C ILE A 21 -20.21 -8.29 1.94
N LYS A 22 -19.80 -8.37 0.67
CA LYS A 22 -20.47 -9.19 -0.35
C LYS A 22 -20.43 -10.69 -0.03
N SER A 23 -19.41 -11.14 0.70
CA SER A 23 -19.30 -12.54 1.13
C SER A 23 -20.41 -12.99 2.09
N GLY A 24 -21.10 -12.04 2.75
CA GLY A 24 -22.09 -12.34 3.78
C GLY A 24 -21.50 -12.93 5.06
N SER A 25 -20.17 -12.89 5.24
CA SER A 25 -19.51 -13.36 6.46
C SER A 25 -20.00 -12.59 7.69
N ARG A 26 -19.75 -13.15 8.89
CA ARG A 26 -20.01 -12.44 10.15
C ARG A 26 -19.34 -11.06 10.19
N ASN A 27 -18.12 -10.94 9.64
CA ASN A 27 -17.43 -9.67 9.54
C ASN A 27 -18.09 -8.76 8.49
N GLY A 28 -18.48 -9.30 7.34
CA GLY A 28 -19.19 -8.56 6.29
C GLY A 28 -20.48 -7.92 6.79
N VAL A 29 -21.30 -8.66 7.54
CA VAL A 29 -22.54 -8.14 8.16
C VAL A 29 -22.22 -7.03 9.18
N MET A 30 -21.19 -7.21 10.00
CA MET A 30 -20.76 -6.19 10.96
C MET A 30 -20.28 -4.92 10.26
N ILE A 31 -19.41 -5.05 9.25
CA ILE A 31 -18.87 -3.92 8.47
C ILE A 31 -20.02 -3.15 7.80
N GLN A 32 -20.93 -3.86 7.12
CA GLN A 32 -22.09 -3.24 6.47
C GLN A 32 -22.94 -2.44 7.45
N LYS A 33 -23.21 -3.01 8.64
CA LYS A 33 -23.96 -2.32 9.70
C LYS A 33 -23.25 -1.05 10.15
N MET A 34 -21.94 -1.12 10.42
CA MET A 34 -21.16 0.04 10.84
C MET A 34 -21.15 1.14 9.78
N MET A 35 -20.96 0.78 8.51
CA MET A 35 -20.99 1.73 7.40
C MET A 35 -22.36 2.40 7.24
N ASN A 36 -23.45 1.64 7.33
CA ASN A 36 -24.81 2.18 7.26
C ASN A 36 -25.12 3.13 8.42
N GLU A 37 -24.58 2.87 9.61
CA GLU A 37 -24.72 3.71 10.80
C GLU A 37 -23.75 4.91 10.81
N GLY A 38 -22.93 5.09 9.76
CA GLY A 38 -21.90 6.13 9.70
C GLY A 38 -20.77 5.95 10.73
N LYS A 39 -20.61 4.73 11.28
CA LYS A 39 -19.56 4.37 12.23
C LYS A 39 -18.28 3.96 11.51
N ILE A 40 -17.15 4.28 12.13
CA ILE A 40 -15.82 3.95 11.61
C ILE A 40 -15.55 2.47 11.82
N VAL A 41 -15.18 1.76 10.76
CA VAL A 41 -14.75 0.36 10.82
C VAL A 41 -13.42 0.30 11.59
N PRO A 42 -13.28 -0.56 12.62
CA PRO A 42 -12.06 -0.62 13.41
C PRO A 42 -10.85 -0.97 12.54
N PRO A 43 -9.67 -0.37 12.78
CA PRO A 43 -8.47 -0.59 11.96
C PRO A 43 -8.10 -2.07 11.83
N GLU A 44 -8.30 -2.86 12.90
CA GLU A 44 -7.96 -4.28 12.97
C GLU A 44 -8.69 -5.11 11.92
N VAL A 45 -9.91 -4.71 11.53
CA VAL A 45 -10.69 -5.40 10.51
C VAL A 45 -9.99 -5.25 9.16
N THR A 46 -9.67 -4.02 8.78
CA THR A 46 -8.98 -3.72 7.51
C THR A 46 -7.58 -4.35 7.48
N ILE A 47 -6.84 -4.29 8.58
CA ILE A 47 -5.50 -4.89 8.69
C ILE A 47 -5.56 -6.41 8.52
N LYS A 48 -6.54 -7.09 9.13
CA LYS A 48 -6.73 -8.54 8.94
C LYS A 48 -7.05 -8.92 7.51
N LEU A 49 -7.89 -8.12 6.83
CA LEU A 49 -8.21 -8.34 5.41
C LEU A 49 -6.98 -8.16 4.53
N LEU A 50 -6.17 -7.11 4.79
CA LEU A 50 -4.90 -6.90 4.11
C LEU A 50 -3.93 -8.06 4.35
N GLN A 51 -3.73 -8.47 5.62
CA GLN A 51 -2.84 -9.59 5.96
C GLN A 51 -3.26 -10.88 5.26
N ARG A 52 -4.56 -11.19 5.24
CA ARG A 52 -5.07 -12.35 4.52
C ARG A 52 -4.79 -12.27 3.02
N ALA A 53 -5.10 -11.13 2.40
CA ALA A 53 -4.82 -10.94 0.98
C ALA A 53 -3.33 -11.01 0.63
N MET A 54 -2.45 -10.58 1.55
CA MET A 54 -1.00 -10.70 1.40
C MET A 54 -0.53 -12.16 1.53
N LEU A 55 -1.07 -12.92 2.50
CA LEU A 55 -0.75 -14.33 2.70
C LEU A 55 -1.27 -15.23 1.56
N ASP A 56 -2.44 -14.91 1.02
CA ASP A 56 -3.04 -15.62 -0.11
C ASP A 56 -2.36 -15.26 -1.45
N SER A 57 -1.55 -14.20 -1.48
CA SER A 57 -0.79 -13.77 -2.66
C SER A 57 0.47 -14.62 -2.85
N ALA A 58 0.76 -15.02 -4.09
CA ALA A 58 2.02 -15.66 -4.45
C ALA A 58 3.20 -14.66 -4.61
N ASN A 59 2.97 -13.38 -4.30
CA ASN A 59 3.91 -12.28 -4.49
C ASN A 59 4.36 -11.72 -3.14
N ASP A 60 5.56 -11.13 -3.08
CA ASP A 60 6.14 -10.46 -1.91
C ASP A 60 6.15 -8.91 -2.04
N LYS A 61 5.71 -8.40 -3.20
CA LYS A 61 5.59 -6.97 -3.50
C LYS A 61 4.13 -6.53 -3.55
N PHE A 62 3.78 -5.54 -2.73
CA PHE A 62 2.42 -5.07 -2.54
C PHE A 62 2.28 -3.55 -2.71
N LEU A 63 1.29 -3.16 -3.50
CA LEU A 63 0.84 -1.78 -3.63
C LEU A 63 -0.46 -1.65 -2.83
N ILE A 64 -0.37 -1.08 -1.63
CA ILE A 64 -1.55 -0.89 -0.77
C ILE A 64 -2.14 0.47 -1.09
N ASP A 65 -3.38 0.47 -1.59
CA ASP A 65 -4.12 1.67 -1.91
C ASP A 65 -5.20 1.96 -0.87
N GLY A 66 -5.27 3.23 -0.51
CA GLY A 66 -6.30 3.77 0.35
C GLY A 66 -6.21 3.39 1.82
N PHE A 67 -5.05 2.92 2.31
CA PHE A 67 -4.77 2.62 3.71
C PHE A 67 -3.27 2.79 3.99
N PRO A 68 -2.83 3.22 5.19
CA PRO A 68 -3.60 3.81 6.30
C PRO A 68 -4.20 5.18 5.96
N ARG A 69 -5.37 5.49 6.53
CA ARG A 69 -6.09 6.76 6.28
C ARG A 69 -5.90 7.82 7.36
N ASP A 70 -5.45 7.40 8.52
CA ASP A 70 -5.22 8.23 9.70
C ASP A 70 -4.10 7.63 10.56
N GLU A 71 -3.74 8.35 11.62
CA GLU A 71 -2.67 7.95 12.53
C GLU A 71 -3.01 6.66 13.30
N GLU A 72 -4.28 6.43 13.64
CA GLU A 72 -4.72 5.22 14.34
C GLU A 72 -4.52 3.99 13.44
N ASN A 73 -4.91 4.08 12.17
CA ASN A 73 -4.69 3.06 11.15
C ASN A 73 -3.20 2.77 10.96
N ARG A 74 -2.38 3.82 10.86
CA ARG A 74 -0.94 3.72 10.66
C ARG A 74 -0.28 3.01 11.84
N ALA A 75 -0.56 3.48 13.06
CA ALA A 75 -0.01 2.92 14.29
C ALA A 75 -0.46 1.46 14.50
N ALA A 76 -1.74 1.16 14.27
CA ALA A 76 -2.28 -0.19 14.37
C ALA A 76 -1.63 -1.13 13.34
N PHE A 77 -1.46 -0.68 12.09
CA PHE A 77 -0.83 -1.46 11.04
C PHE A 77 0.61 -1.84 11.40
N GLU A 78 1.44 -0.86 11.75
CA GLU A 78 2.83 -1.12 12.14
C GLU A 78 2.91 -1.97 13.40
N ASN A 79 2.02 -1.76 14.38
CA ASN A 79 2.02 -2.55 15.59
C ASN A 79 1.61 -4.01 15.37
N ILE A 80 0.59 -4.27 14.54
CA ILE A 80 0.06 -5.62 14.30
C ILE A 80 0.94 -6.38 13.32
N THR A 81 1.33 -5.74 12.22
CA THR A 81 2.08 -6.41 11.14
C THR A 81 3.58 -6.43 11.41
N LYS A 82 4.10 -5.48 12.21
CA LYS A 82 5.53 -5.20 12.35
C LYS A 82 6.20 -4.82 11.02
N ILE A 83 5.41 -4.38 10.04
CA ILE A 83 5.87 -3.97 8.71
C ILE A 83 5.76 -2.44 8.64
N GLU A 84 6.84 -1.80 8.22
CA GLU A 84 6.79 -0.43 7.70
C GLU A 84 6.84 -0.46 6.16
N PRO A 85 6.21 0.50 5.48
CA PRO A 85 6.36 0.61 4.04
C PRO A 85 7.81 0.89 3.65
N GLU A 86 8.20 0.40 2.46
CA GLU A 86 9.47 0.75 1.83
C GLU A 86 9.47 2.25 1.49
N PHE A 87 8.37 2.70 0.88
CA PHE A 87 8.10 4.11 0.66
C PHE A 87 6.59 4.38 0.49
N VAL A 88 6.23 5.66 0.59
CA VAL A 88 4.89 6.18 0.33
C VAL A 88 4.92 7.00 -0.95
N LEU A 89 4.13 6.60 -1.95
CA LEU A 89 3.96 7.35 -3.18
C LEU A 89 2.87 8.41 -3.01
N TYR A 90 3.29 9.67 -2.99
CA TYR A 90 2.43 10.84 -2.85
C TYR A 90 2.28 11.57 -4.18
N LEU A 91 1.19 11.29 -4.89
CA LEU A 91 0.77 11.91 -6.17
C LEU A 91 0.16 13.31 -5.98
N ASP A 92 0.96 14.31 -5.66
CA ASP A 92 0.49 15.65 -5.30
C ASP A 92 -0.26 16.33 -6.46
N CYS A 93 -1.51 16.70 -6.22
CA CYS A 93 -2.36 17.37 -7.20
C CYS A 93 -3.06 18.55 -6.51
N PRO A 94 -3.02 19.76 -7.10
CA PRO A 94 -3.79 20.90 -6.63
C PRO A 94 -5.29 20.61 -6.55
N GLU A 95 -5.99 21.20 -5.57
CA GLU A 95 -7.42 20.98 -5.30
C GLU A 95 -8.30 21.39 -6.49
N ASP A 96 -7.98 22.52 -7.12
CA ASP A 96 -8.65 23.05 -8.31
C ASP A 96 -8.51 22.11 -9.52
N GLU A 97 -7.35 21.48 -9.69
CA GLU A 97 -7.14 20.47 -10.72
C GLU A 97 -7.92 19.18 -10.43
N LEU A 98 -7.99 18.76 -9.16
CA LEU A 98 -8.81 17.61 -8.74
C LEU A 98 -10.30 17.88 -9.00
N GLU A 99 -10.78 19.08 -8.68
CA GLU A 99 -12.15 19.53 -8.94
C GLU A 99 -12.46 19.53 -10.43
N ARG A 100 -11.57 20.11 -11.25
CA ARG A 100 -11.69 20.09 -12.72
C ARG A 100 -11.77 18.66 -13.26
N ARG A 101 -10.95 17.74 -12.75
CA ARG A 101 -10.93 16.32 -13.16
C ARG A 101 -12.18 15.55 -12.73
N ILE A 102 -12.79 15.90 -11.61
CA ILE A 102 -14.05 15.27 -11.15
C ILE A 102 -15.22 15.81 -11.97
N LEU A 103 -15.31 17.12 -12.17
CA LEU A 103 -16.39 17.74 -12.95
C LEU A 103 -16.37 17.33 -14.43
N SER A 104 -15.19 17.07 -15.00
CA SER A 104 -15.05 16.61 -16.39
C SER A 104 -15.42 15.13 -16.59
N ARG A 105 -15.57 14.34 -15.52
CA ARG A 105 -16.09 12.97 -15.58
C ARG A 105 -17.60 13.01 -15.76
N ASN A 106 -18.04 13.26 -16.99
CA ASN A 106 -19.44 13.38 -17.38
C ASN A 106 -20.25 12.05 -17.35
N GLN A 107 -19.94 11.09 -16.46
CA GLN A 107 -20.65 9.81 -16.40
C GLN A 107 -20.70 9.18 -14.98
N GLY A 108 -21.88 9.26 -14.34
CA GLY A 108 -22.53 8.05 -13.85
C GLY A 108 -22.49 7.69 -12.36
N ARG A 109 -22.06 8.57 -11.44
CA ARG A 109 -22.23 8.34 -9.99
C ARG A 109 -23.10 9.42 -9.34
N ALA A 110 -24.09 8.99 -8.57
CA ALA A 110 -25.00 9.89 -7.86
C ALA A 110 -24.30 10.75 -6.78
N ASP A 111 -23.07 10.37 -6.40
CA ASP A 111 -22.28 10.99 -5.32
C ASP A 111 -21.23 12.02 -5.79
N ASP A 112 -21.08 12.24 -7.11
CA ASP A 112 -20.18 13.23 -7.69
C ASP A 112 -20.78 14.64 -7.56
N ASN A 113 -20.87 15.11 -6.32
CA ASN A 113 -21.22 16.49 -5.99
C ASN A 113 -19.98 17.18 -5.37
N ILE A 114 -19.82 18.47 -5.66
CA ILE A 114 -18.69 19.31 -5.20
C ILE A 114 -18.54 19.29 -3.68
N GLU A 115 -19.63 19.23 -2.93
CA GLU A 115 -19.65 19.15 -1.46
C GLU A 115 -19.04 17.84 -0.94
N THR A 116 -19.36 16.70 -1.56
CA THR A 116 -18.77 15.39 -1.23
C THR A 116 -17.26 15.41 -1.46
N MET A 117 -16.82 15.98 -2.58
CA MET A 117 -15.39 16.13 -2.89
C MET A 117 -14.69 17.01 -1.85
N ARG A 118 -15.23 18.20 -1.54
CA ARG A 118 -14.67 19.11 -0.52
C ARG A 118 -14.59 18.44 0.84
N LYS A 119 -15.62 17.66 1.24
CA LYS A 119 -15.60 16.88 2.48
C LYS A 119 -14.46 15.85 2.48
N ARG A 120 -14.26 15.12 1.38
CA ARG A 120 -13.15 14.16 1.25
C ARG A 120 -11.80 14.84 1.32
N PHE A 121 -11.65 15.98 0.66
CA PHE A 121 -10.39 16.73 0.68
C PHE A 121 -10.07 17.25 2.09
N ARG A 122 -11.08 17.74 2.82
CA ARG A 122 -10.93 18.13 4.23
C ARG A 122 -10.49 16.94 5.09
N VAL A 123 -11.17 15.80 4.99
CA VAL A 123 -10.80 14.58 5.74
C VAL A 123 -9.38 14.13 5.39
N PHE A 124 -9.00 14.17 4.11
CA PHE A 124 -7.64 13.87 3.69
C PHE A 124 -6.62 14.81 4.35
N LYS A 125 -6.88 16.13 4.35
CA LYS A 125 -6.02 17.13 4.98
C LYS A 125 -5.88 16.94 6.49
N GLU A 126 -6.98 16.62 7.16
CA GLU A 126 -7.03 16.50 8.62
C GLU A 126 -6.47 15.17 9.12
N SER A 127 -6.72 14.07 8.41
CA SER A 127 -6.45 12.72 8.88
C SER A 127 -5.30 12.03 8.15
N SER A 128 -5.25 12.14 6.81
CA SER A 128 -4.25 11.41 6.00
C SER A 128 -2.93 12.17 5.82
N LEU A 129 -2.95 13.50 5.70
CA LEU A 129 -1.72 14.30 5.62
C LEU A 129 -0.78 14.11 6.83
N PRO A 130 -1.25 14.01 8.09
CA PRO A 130 -0.39 13.65 9.22
C PRO A 130 0.41 12.36 9.02
N VAL A 131 -0.20 11.32 8.42
CA VAL A 131 0.47 10.06 8.11
C VAL A 131 1.56 10.24 7.06
N ILE A 132 1.27 11.03 6.02
CA ILE A 132 2.27 11.36 4.99
C ILE A 132 3.42 12.16 5.62
N LYS A 133 3.12 13.13 6.49
CA LYS A 133 4.14 13.89 7.23
C LYS A 133 5.01 12.97 8.10
N HIS A 134 4.41 12.00 8.79
CA HIS A 134 5.13 11.00 9.58
C HIS A 134 6.16 10.25 8.72
N TYR A 135 5.75 9.70 7.58
CA TYR A 135 6.68 9.00 6.69
C TYR A 135 7.66 9.93 5.98
N ASN A 136 7.30 11.20 5.76
CA ASN A 136 8.19 12.19 5.19
C ASN A 136 9.37 12.50 6.13
N LEU A 137 9.10 12.62 7.44
CA LEU A 137 10.14 12.79 8.46
C LEU A 137 11.11 11.59 8.51
N LYS A 138 10.65 10.40 8.13
CA LYS A 138 11.48 9.19 7.98
C LYS A 138 12.19 9.08 6.62
N GLY A 139 12.07 10.06 5.73
CA GLY A 139 12.64 10.01 4.37
C GLY A 139 11.98 8.99 3.44
N LYS A 140 10.79 8.49 3.80
CA LYS A 140 10.08 7.42 3.07
C LYS A 140 9.04 7.93 2.08
N VAL A 141 8.78 9.23 1.99
CA VAL A 141 7.84 9.77 0.99
C VAL A 141 8.56 9.98 -0.33
N ARG A 142 7.89 9.59 -1.42
CA ARG A 142 8.28 9.85 -2.81
C ARG A 142 7.14 10.64 -3.45
N LYS A 143 7.38 11.91 -3.72
CA LYS A 143 6.39 12.84 -4.23
C LYS A 143 6.44 12.88 -5.77
N VAL A 144 5.29 12.83 -6.41
CA VAL A 144 5.13 12.99 -7.87
C VAL A 144 4.09 14.07 -8.12
N ASP A 145 4.34 14.97 -9.06
CA ASP A 145 3.34 15.92 -9.53
C ASP A 145 2.29 15.21 -10.38
N ALA A 146 1.06 15.19 -9.89
CA ALA A 146 -0.06 14.50 -10.52
C ALA A 146 -1.01 15.44 -11.27
N ALA A 147 -0.67 16.73 -11.40
CA ALA A 147 -1.43 17.69 -12.21
C ALA A 147 -1.28 17.46 -13.73
N LYS A 148 -0.25 16.72 -14.12
CA LYS A 148 0.07 16.36 -15.52
C LYS A 148 -0.85 15.24 -16.07
N PRO A 149 -0.86 14.99 -17.39
CA PRO A 149 -1.50 13.82 -17.99
C PRO A 149 -0.99 12.51 -17.39
N VAL A 150 -1.86 11.49 -17.37
CA VAL A 150 -1.59 10.19 -16.69
C VAL A 150 -0.29 9.53 -17.18
N ASP A 151 0.01 9.60 -18.47
CA ASP A 151 1.21 8.98 -19.04
C ASP A 151 2.48 9.69 -18.54
N GLU A 152 2.49 11.02 -18.46
CA GLU A 152 3.61 11.79 -17.92
C GLU A 152 3.81 11.52 -16.42
N VAL A 153 2.71 11.47 -15.66
CA VAL A 153 2.75 11.09 -14.25
C VAL A 153 3.35 9.70 -14.09
N PHE A 154 3.02 8.76 -14.98
CA PHE A 154 3.58 7.42 -14.92
C PHE A 154 5.07 7.39 -15.23
N GLU A 155 5.57 8.16 -16.19
CA GLU A 155 7.02 8.29 -16.42
C GLU A 155 7.75 8.83 -15.17
N ASP A 156 7.19 9.84 -14.50
CA ASP A 156 7.74 10.35 -13.23
C ASP A 156 7.73 9.27 -12.13
N VAL A 157 6.66 8.46 -12.07
CA VAL A 157 6.60 7.30 -11.16
C VAL A 157 7.70 6.28 -11.48
N LYS A 158 8.00 6.01 -12.76
CA LYS A 158 9.00 5.01 -13.11
C LYS A 158 10.37 5.35 -12.51
N VAL A 159 10.76 6.62 -12.51
CA VAL A 159 12.02 7.10 -11.93
C VAL A 159 12.15 6.68 -10.46
N ILE A 160 11.06 6.68 -9.69
CA ILE A 160 11.06 6.30 -8.27
C ILE A 160 11.33 4.80 -8.08
N PHE A 161 10.87 3.97 -9.02
CA PHE A 161 11.01 2.51 -8.92
C PHE A 161 12.35 1.99 -9.46
N VAL A 162 13.12 2.80 -10.20
CA VAL A 162 14.45 2.40 -10.75
C VAL A 162 15.38 1.83 -9.68
N PRO A 163 15.61 2.48 -8.51
CA PRO A 163 16.51 1.96 -7.49
C PRO A 163 16.07 0.61 -6.92
N LEU A 164 14.76 0.41 -6.74
CA LEU A 164 14.19 -0.83 -6.20
C LEU A 164 14.38 -2.02 -7.14
N ILE A 165 14.24 -1.77 -8.43
CA ILE A 165 14.45 -2.79 -9.46
C ILE A 165 15.93 -3.09 -9.62
N ALA A 166 16.79 -2.07 -9.57
CA ALA A 166 18.24 -2.25 -9.60
C ALA A 166 18.73 -3.11 -8.42
N GLU A 167 18.22 -2.84 -7.21
CA GLU A 167 18.52 -3.64 -6.02
C GLU A 167 18.00 -5.08 -6.15
N ALA A 168 16.75 -5.27 -6.59
CA ALA A 168 16.17 -6.61 -6.80
C ALA A 168 16.95 -7.42 -7.86
N ASN A 169 17.36 -6.79 -8.95
CA ASN A 169 18.18 -7.42 -10.00
C ASN A 169 19.60 -7.73 -9.50
N TYR A 170 20.18 -6.87 -8.66
CA TYR A 170 21.48 -7.12 -8.04
C TYR A 170 21.45 -8.28 -7.04
N LEU A 171 20.40 -8.37 -6.21
CA LEU A 171 20.23 -9.43 -5.20
C LEU A 171 19.88 -10.80 -5.80
N SER A 172 19.24 -10.82 -6.96
CA SER A 172 18.93 -12.05 -7.70
C SER A 172 20.12 -12.59 -8.51
N ASN A 173 21.22 -11.83 -8.64
CA ASN A 173 22.41 -12.24 -9.38
C ASN A 173 23.30 -13.21 -8.56
N PRO A 174 23.59 -14.44 -9.05
CA PRO A 174 24.45 -15.40 -8.33
C PRO A 174 25.89 -14.92 -8.07
N SER A 175 26.45 -14.06 -8.93
CA SER A 175 27.85 -13.64 -8.83
C SER A 175 28.11 -12.55 -7.78
N THR A 176 27.08 -11.80 -7.38
CA THR A 176 27.17 -10.75 -6.34
C THR A 176 26.99 -11.32 -4.93
N ARG A 177 26.34 -12.48 -4.79
CA ARG A 177 26.19 -13.22 -3.52
C ARG A 177 27.52 -13.62 -2.87
N THR A 178 28.56 -13.87 -3.69
CA THR A 178 29.86 -14.36 -3.20
C THR A 178 30.75 -13.27 -2.61
N LEU A 179 30.49 -11.98 -2.89
CA LEU A 179 31.41 -10.88 -2.61
C LEU A 179 31.22 -10.20 -1.23
N ARG A 180 30.14 -10.48 -0.48
CA ARG A 180 29.92 -9.90 0.87
C ARG A 180 29.81 -10.96 1.97
N GLY A 181 30.83 -11.79 2.11
CA GLY A 181 30.98 -12.71 3.25
C GLY A 181 31.27 -12.06 4.61
N HIS A 182 31.31 -10.72 4.75
CA HIS A 182 31.83 -10.09 5.97
C HIS A 182 31.00 -8.95 6.61
N GLU A 183 29.78 -8.62 6.15
CA GLU A 183 28.97 -7.58 6.86
C GLU A 183 27.49 -7.89 7.08
N TYR A 184 26.97 -9.02 6.60
CA TYR A 184 25.72 -9.60 7.12
C TYR A 184 25.95 -11.08 7.34
N MET A 185 26.03 -11.48 8.61
CA MET A 185 26.26 -12.86 9.01
C MET A 185 24.98 -13.68 8.76
N VAL A 186 24.78 -14.12 7.52
CA VAL A 186 23.84 -15.20 7.20
C VAL A 186 24.63 -16.50 7.21
N PHE A 187 24.62 -17.21 8.33
CA PHE A 187 25.20 -18.55 8.41
C PHE A 187 24.35 -19.55 7.61
N TYR A 188 24.90 -20.07 6.51
CA TYR A 188 24.48 -21.34 5.94
C TYR A 188 25.67 -22.31 6.00
N MET A 189 25.71 -23.14 7.04
CA MET A 189 26.56 -24.33 7.07
C MET A 189 25.89 -25.42 6.24
N ASN A 190 26.49 -25.75 5.10
CA ASN A 190 26.15 -26.94 4.33
C ASN A 190 27.20 -28.01 4.62
N ARG A 191 26.85 -29.08 5.35
CA ARG A 191 27.43 -30.41 5.16
C ARG A 191 26.43 -31.50 5.51
N SER A 192 26.21 -32.34 4.52
CA SER A 192 25.82 -33.75 4.56
C SER A 192 26.06 -34.45 5.90
N CYS A 193 24.99 -34.83 6.60
CA CYS A 193 24.82 -36.17 7.19
C CYS A 193 23.40 -36.28 7.78
N GLY A 194 22.76 -37.44 7.59
CA GLY A 194 21.35 -37.64 7.92
C GLY A 194 21.05 -37.66 9.42
N ALA A 195 19.97 -36.97 9.79
CA ALA A 195 18.96 -37.39 10.77
C ALA A 195 17.94 -36.25 10.91
N ALA A 196 16.66 -36.59 10.84
CA ALA A 196 15.55 -35.66 10.94
C ALA A 196 15.60 -34.77 12.19
N ARG A 197 15.75 -33.46 12.01
CA ARG A 197 15.24 -32.42 12.94
C ARG A 197 14.75 -31.23 12.13
N ARG A 198 13.52 -30.80 12.43
CA ARG A 198 12.85 -29.63 11.87
C ARG A 198 13.70 -28.38 12.14
N THR A 199 14.39 -27.88 11.13
CA THR A 199 15.08 -26.59 11.18
C THR A 199 14.15 -25.53 10.62
N ILE A 200 13.60 -24.70 11.51
CA ILE A 200 12.84 -23.51 11.15
C ILE A 200 13.83 -22.50 10.55
N VAL A 201 13.74 -22.31 9.24
CA VAL A 201 14.46 -21.24 8.53
C VAL A 201 13.68 -19.95 8.79
N TYR A 202 14.24 -19.03 9.58
CA TYR A 202 13.74 -17.66 9.65
C TYR A 202 14.13 -16.94 8.35
N ALA A 203 13.35 -17.16 7.29
CA ALA A 203 13.36 -16.28 6.14
C ALA A 203 12.72 -14.97 6.57
N PHE A 204 13.51 -13.91 6.76
CA PHE A 204 12.98 -12.56 6.83
C PHE A 204 12.50 -12.18 5.43
N TRP A 205 11.22 -12.45 5.13
CA TRP A 205 10.57 -11.98 3.92
C TRP A 205 10.49 -10.46 4.01
N LYS A 206 11.29 -9.73 3.20
CA LYS A 206 11.08 -8.29 3.00
C LYS A 206 9.79 -8.14 2.21
N VAL A 207 8.74 -7.66 2.87
CA VAL A 207 7.48 -7.30 2.21
C VAL A 207 7.60 -5.86 1.75
N TYR A 208 7.58 -5.63 0.43
CA TYR A 208 7.61 -4.28 -0.12
C TYR A 208 6.19 -3.71 -0.14
N VAL A 209 5.88 -2.83 0.80
CA VAL A 209 4.59 -2.10 0.81
C VAL A 209 4.82 -0.70 0.26
N VAL A 210 4.10 -0.36 -0.81
CA VAL A 210 4.00 1.00 -1.34
C VAL A 210 2.61 1.54 -1.03
N LEU A 211 2.54 2.68 -0.36
CA LEU A 211 1.28 3.36 -0.04
C LEU A 211 0.93 4.40 -1.11
N LEU A 212 -0.28 4.36 -1.65
CA LEU A 212 -0.79 5.39 -2.57
C LEU A 212 -1.66 6.41 -1.82
N ALA A 213 -1.30 7.69 -1.94
CA ALA A 213 -1.87 8.72 -1.09
C ALA A 213 -2.87 9.69 -1.74
N LEU A 214 -3.25 9.60 -3.03
CA LEU A 214 -4.27 10.52 -3.61
C LEU A 214 -5.46 9.88 -4.31
N TRP A 215 -5.51 8.55 -4.40
CA TRP A 215 -6.65 7.88 -5.03
C TRP A 215 -7.93 7.87 -4.17
N ASN A 216 -7.82 8.26 -2.89
CA ASN A 216 -8.94 8.26 -1.93
C ASN A 216 -9.96 9.39 -2.10
N ILE A 217 -9.67 10.42 -2.90
CA ILE A 217 -10.68 11.45 -3.22
C ILE A 217 -11.65 10.93 -4.30
N MET A 218 -11.20 9.98 -5.14
CA MET A 218 -11.90 9.55 -6.35
C MET A 218 -12.83 8.33 -6.17
N PHE A 219 -12.70 7.56 -5.08
CA PHE A 219 -13.46 6.32 -4.90
C PHE A 219 -13.94 6.11 -3.46
N TRP A 220 -14.95 6.89 -3.09
CA TRP A 220 -16.07 6.46 -2.25
C TRP A 220 -17.36 6.96 -2.87
#